data_AF-Q2FT70-F1
#
_entry.id   AF-Q2FT70-F1
#
_cell.length_a   1.000
_cell.length_b   1.000
_cell.length_c   1.000
_cell.angle_alpha   90.00
_cell.angle_beta   90.00
_cell.angle_gamma   90.00
#
_symmetry.space_group_name_H-M   'P 1'
#
loop_
_entity.id
_entity.type
_entity.pdbx_description
1 polymer ?
#
loop_
_entity_poly.entity_id
_entity_poly.type
_entity_poly.pdbx_seq_one_letter_code
_entity_poly.pdbx_strand_id
1 'polypeptide(L)'
;MDDDIQILYKNGIEAYRRGELQKASDLLMQVVEASEEDHRAWNALGVVFTRMKKYEDAEVCFENALTLDPSNEVYMRNREKNQGHMKKSVKDHLSALQLPQLSEIPVLYRAIGIVGIIALIVMLALVLPPVLNPPPQALSSGEIPVIIDITEDLVIINNPGGPGLEKVQKFEITVNNQSMDSLGPVPRILNPYPPSTLAIPIDDLYPVSDNNIVTFRVTALFQDESSREVITKTLTLPVIEEEPVIEEPVFIPHDPLFKPGDVLLRKENGTYLLISELLPDNQYRIEELIRRNDGYFVVQPGLARNGSMQEYELLYQKTAELPVPADSVFKPATPYQARSTTTSAAGKNPLYVPGDLISRSSGSTQEVRVVLGYDPATDEYAIDTISRYYTGEWGYRPDTTAEWMSRADLEHTYPARVNRIALSQIGIGADSSPPGTEPKYREGDIVARDRGADAAQLLILSYNPKTGEYGTDIIRRSYDGGWVRDGQNTPVLRSTLERQYPYKARNVDVSLVKIR
;
A
#
# COMPACT_ATOMS: atom_id res chain seq x y z
N MET A 1 8.11 -6.14 7.52
CA MET A 1 7.95 -5.24 6.36
C MET A 1 6.97 -5.89 5.39
N ASP A 2 7.17 -7.17 5.05
CA ASP A 2 6.20 -7.96 4.26
C ASP A 2 4.81 -8.09 4.90
N ASP A 3 4.71 -8.25 6.23
CA ASP A 3 3.41 -8.41 6.89
C ASP A 3 2.55 -7.13 6.85
N ASP A 4 3.17 -5.95 6.96
CA ASP A 4 2.48 -4.65 6.88
C ASP A 4 1.94 -4.43 5.45
N ILE A 5 2.69 -4.86 4.43
CA ILE A 5 2.32 -4.80 3.01
C ILE A 5 1.16 -5.78 2.72
N GLN A 6 1.20 -6.99 3.28
CA GLN A 6 0.11 -7.96 3.14
C GLN A 6 -1.18 -7.51 3.83
N ILE A 7 -1.08 -6.83 4.98
CA ILE A 7 -2.24 -6.23 5.67
C ILE A 7 -2.84 -5.11 4.83
N LEU A 8 -2.02 -4.23 4.25
CA LEU A 8 -2.48 -3.20 3.32
C LEU A 8 -3.17 -3.80 2.09
N TYR A 9 -2.63 -4.88 1.52
CA TYR A 9 -3.25 -5.60 0.41
C TYR A 9 -4.61 -6.17 0.80
N LYS A 10 -4.70 -6.89 1.92
CA LYS A 10 -5.97 -7.46 2.43
C LYS A 10 -7.01 -6.36 2.71
N ASN A 11 -6.61 -5.27 3.36
CA ASN A 11 -7.50 -4.13 3.63
C ASN A 11 -7.97 -3.44 2.35
N GLY A 12 -7.10 -3.35 1.34
CA GLY A 12 -7.43 -2.86 0.01
C GLY A 12 -8.50 -3.73 -0.66
N ILE A 13 -8.34 -5.04 -0.63
CA ILE A 13 -9.32 -6.01 -1.16
C ILE A 13 -10.65 -5.94 -0.39
N GLU A 14 -10.62 -5.81 0.94
CA GLU A 14 -11.83 -5.68 1.76
C GLU A 14 -12.56 -4.35 1.54
N ALA A 15 -11.82 -3.25 1.39
CA ALA A 15 -12.39 -1.97 1.03
C ALA A 15 -13.06 -2.05 -0.36
N TYR A 16 -12.43 -2.74 -1.31
CA TYR A 16 -13.02 -2.99 -2.63
C TYR A 16 -14.32 -3.80 -2.54
N ARG A 17 -14.34 -4.88 -1.74
CA ARG A 17 -15.53 -5.71 -1.52
C ARG A 17 -16.67 -4.93 -0.89
N ARG A 18 -16.36 -4.00 0.02
CA ARG A 18 -17.32 -3.05 0.62
C ARG A 18 -17.78 -1.94 -0.31
N GLY A 19 -17.20 -1.82 -1.51
CA GLY A 19 -17.46 -0.73 -2.45
C GLY A 19 -16.80 0.59 -2.05
N GLU A 20 -15.92 0.60 -1.06
CA GLU A 20 -15.11 1.75 -0.63
C GLU A 20 -13.94 1.97 -1.61
N LEU A 21 -14.26 2.24 -2.89
CA LEU A 21 -13.29 2.15 -3.98
C LEU A 21 -12.08 3.08 -3.82
N GLN A 22 -12.27 4.31 -3.35
CA GLN A 22 -11.17 5.26 -3.15
C GLN A 22 -10.19 4.78 -2.07
N LYS A 23 -10.73 4.26 -0.97
CA LYS A 23 -9.91 3.70 0.12
C LYS A 23 -9.19 2.43 -0.35
N ALA A 24 -9.85 1.62 -1.18
CA ALA A 24 -9.24 0.44 -1.78
C ALA A 24 -8.05 0.81 -2.67
N SER A 25 -8.17 1.85 -3.51
CA SER A 25 -7.06 2.32 -4.33
C SER A 25 -5.92 2.90 -3.49
N ASP A 26 -6.23 3.70 -2.46
CA ASP A 26 -5.21 4.32 -1.61
C ASP A 26 -4.40 3.28 -0.82
N LEU A 27 -5.05 2.20 -0.39
CA LEU A 27 -4.41 1.09 0.29
C LEU A 27 -3.56 0.25 -0.67
N LEU A 28 -4.09 -0.08 -1.86
CA LEU A 28 -3.36 -0.88 -2.84
C LEU A 28 -2.19 -0.11 -3.49
N MET A 29 -2.28 1.22 -3.63
CA MET A 29 -1.16 2.07 -4.03
C MET A 29 0.02 1.97 -3.05
N GLN A 30 -0.26 2.01 -1.74
CA GLN A 30 0.78 1.83 -0.72
C GLN A 30 1.43 0.45 -0.77
N VAL A 31 0.70 -0.58 -1.20
CA VAL A 31 1.24 -1.93 -1.39
C VAL A 31 2.23 -1.96 -2.55
N VAL A 32 1.85 -1.39 -3.70
CA VAL A 32 2.73 -1.39 -4.88
C VAL A 32 3.92 -0.44 -4.73
N GLU A 33 3.81 0.66 -3.96
CA GLU A 33 4.94 1.54 -3.63
C GLU A 33 5.94 0.88 -2.67
N ALA A 34 5.45 0.03 -1.76
CA ALA A 34 6.28 -0.67 -0.79
C ALA A 34 6.87 -1.98 -1.33
N SER A 35 6.20 -2.60 -2.32
CA SER A 35 6.64 -3.80 -3.01
C SER A 35 6.23 -3.73 -4.49
N GLU A 36 7.09 -3.11 -5.29
CA GLU A 36 6.88 -2.96 -6.74
C GLU A 36 6.84 -4.31 -7.47
N GLU A 37 7.36 -5.38 -6.87
CA GLU A 37 7.39 -6.74 -7.40
C GLU A 37 6.13 -7.58 -7.05
N ASP A 38 5.19 -7.07 -6.22
CA ASP A 38 3.95 -7.80 -5.94
C ASP A 38 2.94 -7.64 -7.09
N HIS A 39 3.08 -8.52 -8.08
CA HIS A 39 2.20 -8.65 -9.24
C HIS A 39 0.71 -8.76 -8.87
N ARG A 40 0.35 -9.31 -7.70
CA ARG A 40 -1.06 -9.44 -7.25
C ARG A 40 -1.62 -8.09 -6.81
N ALA A 41 -0.79 -7.24 -6.21
CA ALA A 41 -1.13 -5.87 -5.81
C ALA A 41 -1.42 -4.98 -7.02
N TRP A 42 -0.56 -5.06 -8.04
CA TRP A 42 -0.77 -4.39 -9.31
C TRP A 42 -2.09 -4.81 -9.98
N ASN A 43 -2.37 -6.12 -10.07
CA ASN A 43 -3.63 -6.60 -10.63
C ASN A 43 -4.85 -6.14 -9.80
N ALA A 44 -4.78 -6.22 -8.46
CA ALA A 44 -5.85 -5.77 -7.59
C ALA A 44 -6.14 -4.27 -7.75
N LEU A 45 -5.10 -3.44 -7.82
CA LEU A 45 -5.21 -1.99 -8.03
C LEU A 45 -5.87 -1.69 -9.39
N GLY A 46 -5.48 -2.42 -10.44
CA GLY A 46 -6.12 -2.35 -11.76
C GLY A 46 -7.63 -2.66 -11.71
N VAL A 47 -8.03 -3.69 -10.96
CA VAL A 47 -9.45 -4.03 -10.77
C VAL A 47 -10.21 -2.94 -10.01
N VAL A 48 -9.60 -2.32 -9.00
CA VAL A 48 -10.20 -1.19 -8.29
C VAL A 48 -10.38 0.01 -9.23
N PHE A 49 -9.35 0.39 -9.98
CA PHE A 49 -9.42 1.50 -10.92
C PHE A 49 -10.42 1.27 -12.06
N THR A 50 -10.52 0.03 -12.55
CA THR A 50 -11.56 -0.37 -13.51
C THR A 50 -12.96 -0.10 -12.93
N ARG A 51 -13.19 -0.46 -11.67
CA ARG A 51 -14.49 -0.24 -10.99
C ARG A 51 -14.74 1.24 -10.68
N MET A 52 -13.68 2.04 -10.50
CA MET A 52 -13.75 3.50 -10.39
C MET A 52 -13.93 4.20 -11.75
N LYS A 53 -13.95 3.45 -12.86
CA LYS A 53 -13.98 3.95 -14.24
C LYS A 53 -12.74 4.75 -14.65
N LYS A 54 -11.61 4.56 -13.95
CA LYS A 54 -10.29 5.10 -14.29
C LYS A 54 -9.54 4.07 -15.13
N TYR A 55 -10.01 3.88 -16.35
CA TYR A 55 -9.62 2.72 -17.15
C TYR A 55 -8.17 2.80 -17.66
N GLU A 56 -7.67 4.00 -17.93
CA GLU A 56 -6.29 4.26 -18.33
C GLU A 56 -5.30 3.92 -17.19
N ASP A 57 -5.62 4.33 -15.96
CA ASP A 57 -4.82 4.01 -14.77
C ASP A 57 -4.83 2.50 -14.48
N ALA A 58 -5.98 1.85 -14.70
CA ALA A 58 -6.12 0.41 -14.55
C ALA A 58 -5.27 -0.37 -15.56
N GLU A 59 -5.16 0.12 -16.80
CA GLU A 59 -4.38 -0.50 -17.86
C GLU A 59 -2.89 -0.60 -17.49
N VAL A 60 -2.32 0.49 -16.99
CA VAL A 60 -0.92 0.54 -16.52
C VAL A 60 -0.70 -0.46 -15.39
N CYS A 61 -1.66 -0.59 -14.47
CA CYS A 61 -1.56 -1.54 -13.37
C CYS A 61 -1.57 -3.00 -13.85
N PHE A 62 -2.39 -3.35 -14.84
CA PHE A 62 -2.39 -4.70 -15.40
C PHE A 62 -1.14 -5.01 -16.23
N GLU A 63 -0.57 -4.03 -16.94
CA GLU A 63 0.70 -4.19 -17.65
C GLU A 63 1.87 -4.49 -16.70
N ASN A 64 1.94 -3.78 -15.56
CA ASN A 64 2.92 -4.05 -14.51
C ASN A 64 2.73 -5.45 -13.91
N ALA A 65 1.50 -5.86 -13.63
CA ALA A 65 1.21 -7.20 -13.11
C ALA A 65 1.64 -8.32 -14.08
N LEU A 66 1.39 -8.15 -15.37
CA LEU A 66 1.76 -9.12 -16.42
C LEU A 66 3.24 -9.09 -16.79
N THR A 67 3.95 -7.99 -16.54
CA THR A 67 5.41 -7.97 -16.70
C THR A 67 6.09 -8.82 -15.63
N LEU A 68 5.54 -8.83 -14.42
CA LEU A 68 6.05 -9.60 -13.28
C LEU A 68 5.60 -11.07 -13.28
N ASP A 69 4.40 -11.36 -13.79
CA ASP A 69 3.91 -12.73 -14.01
C ASP A 69 3.22 -12.86 -15.38
N PRO A 70 3.99 -13.06 -16.46
CA PRO A 70 3.50 -13.03 -17.85
C PRO A 70 2.57 -14.19 -18.23
N SER A 71 2.59 -15.27 -17.46
CA SER A 71 1.74 -16.45 -17.69
C SER A 71 0.43 -16.41 -16.90
N ASN A 72 0.17 -15.34 -16.14
CA ASN A 72 -1.00 -15.28 -15.28
C ASN A 72 -2.27 -14.95 -16.07
N GLU A 73 -3.01 -15.99 -16.44
CA GLU A 73 -4.25 -15.89 -17.22
C GLU A 73 -5.32 -15.03 -16.55
N VAL A 74 -5.34 -14.97 -15.22
CA VAL A 74 -6.28 -14.10 -14.47
C VAL A 74 -6.00 -12.63 -14.74
N TYR A 75 -4.73 -12.24 -14.84
CA TYR A 75 -4.36 -10.85 -15.08
C TYR A 75 -4.62 -10.45 -16.52
N MET A 76 -4.37 -11.35 -17.48
CA MET A 76 -4.73 -11.15 -18.89
C MET A 76 -6.24 -10.90 -19.03
N ARG A 77 -7.06 -11.75 -18.40
CA ARG A 77 -8.52 -11.63 -18.39
C ARG A 77 -9.00 -10.31 -17.77
N ASN A 78 -8.41 -9.89 -16.66
CA ASN A 78 -8.77 -8.62 -16.03
C ASN A 78 -8.39 -7.40 -16.89
N ARG A 79 -7.23 -7.45 -17.55
CA ARG A 79 -6.78 -6.42 -18.50
C ARG A 79 -7.70 -6.33 -19.70
N GLU A 80 -8.04 -7.45 -20.33
CA GLU A 80 -8.97 -7.52 -21.46
C GLU A 80 -10.34 -6.91 -21.11
N LYS A 81 -10.86 -7.23 -19.92
CA LYS A 81 -12.09 -6.63 -19.40
C LYS A 81 -11.98 -5.11 -19.26
N ASN A 82 -10.87 -4.61 -18.74
CA ASN A 82 -10.62 -3.16 -18.66
C ASN A 82 -10.55 -2.50 -20.04
N GLN A 83 -9.84 -3.10 -21.00
CA GLN A 83 -9.77 -2.62 -22.38
C GLN A 83 -11.16 -2.58 -23.05
N GLY A 84 -12.03 -3.55 -22.75
CA GLY A 84 -13.44 -3.51 -23.15
C GLY A 84 -14.18 -2.30 -22.59
N HIS A 85 -13.97 -1.98 -21.31
CA HIS A 85 -14.53 -0.77 -20.68
C HIS A 85 -13.93 0.53 -21.25
N MET A 86 -12.64 0.58 -21.61
CA MET A 86 -12.01 1.72 -22.30
C MET A 86 -12.66 1.96 -23.67
N LYS A 87 -12.77 0.92 -24.49
CA LYS A 87 -13.40 0.99 -25.82
C LYS A 87 -14.84 1.50 -25.71
N LYS A 88 -15.59 1.02 -24.72
CA LYS A 88 -16.95 1.49 -24.42
C LYS A 88 -16.96 2.94 -23.93
N SER A 89 -16.08 3.32 -23.01
CA SER A 89 -15.97 4.69 -22.48
C SER A 89 -15.64 5.72 -23.55
N VAL A 90 -14.72 5.38 -24.46
CA VAL A 90 -14.37 6.22 -25.62
C VAL A 90 -15.55 6.33 -26.58
N LYS A 91 -16.27 5.23 -26.86
CA LYS A 91 -17.50 5.24 -27.66
C LYS A 91 -18.62 6.07 -27.03
N ASP A 92 -18.80 5.97 -25.72
CA ASP A 92 -19.79 6.72 -24.93
C ASP A 92 -19.43 8.22 -24.87
N HIS A 93 -18.15 8.58 -24.71
CA HIS A 93 -17.69 9.97 -24.77
C HIS A 93 -17.79 10.57 -26.18
N LEU A 94 -17.51 9.77 -27.23
CA LEU A 94 -17.67 10.20 -28.63
C LEU A 94 -19.13 10.34 -29.05
N SER A 95 -20.07 9.68 -28.37
CA SER A 95 -21.51 9.81 -28.59
C SER A 95 -22.19 10.83 -27.66
N ALA A 96 -21.61 11.10 -26.48
CA ALA A 96 -22.03 12.14 -25.53
C ALA A 96 -21.47 13.53 -25.86
N LEU A 97 -20.30 13.61 -26.50
CA LEU A 97 -20.09 14.71 -27.44
C LEU A 97 -21.22 14.53 -28.47
N GLN A 98 -22.25 15.38 -28.40
CA GLN A 98 -22.92 15.79 -29.61
C GLN A 98 -21.87 16.51 -30.46
N LEU A 99 -20.93 15.74 -31.04
CA LEU A 99 -20.28 16.16 -32.26
C LEU A 99 -21.47 16.47 -33.16
N PRO A 100 -21.63 17.72 -33.61
CA PRO A 100 -22.64 17.97 -34.61
C PRO A 100 -22.42 16.92 -35.68
N GLN A 101 -23.49 16.21 -36.03
CA GLN A 101 -23.60 15.59 -37.34
C GLN A 101 -22.98 16.60 -38.30
N LEU A 102 -21.80 16.28 -38.86
CA LEU A 102 -21.03 17.20 -39.70
C LEU A 102 -21.70 17.36 -41.08
N SER A 103 -23.03 17.20 -41.13
CA SER A 103 -23.88 17.34 -42.29
C SER A 103 -24.52 18.72 -42.42
N GLU A 104 -24.45 19.63 -41.42
CA GLU A 104 -25.07 20.96 -41.54
C GLU A 104 -24.27 22.13 -40.91
N ILE A 105 -23.10 22.49 -41.47
CA ILE A 105 -22.45 23.79 -41.19
C ILE A 105 -22.36 24.63 -42.49
N PRO A 106 -22.92 25.86 -42.53
CA PRO A 106 -22.83 26.75 -43.70
C PRO A 106 -21.40 27.24 -43.96
N VAL A 107 -21.17 27.62 -45.23
CA VAL A 107 -19.90 27.86 -45.97
C VAL A 107 -18.82 28.74 -45.29
N LEU A 108 -19.07 29.39 -44.14
CA LEU A 108 -18.18 30.43 -43.61
C LEU A 108 -16.96 29.93 -42.80
N TYR A 109 -16.94 28.68 -42.32
CA TYR A 109 -15.82 28.16 -41.49
C TYR A 109 -14.71 27.44 -42.27
N ARG A 110 -14.72 27.50 -43.60
CA ARG A 110 -13.68 26.88 -44.46
C ARG A 110 -12.30 27.54 -44.41
N ALA A 111 -12.09 28.63 -43.68
CA ALA A 111 -10.95 29.50 -43.97
C ALA A 111 -9.65 29.30 -43.16
N ILE A 112 -9.59 28.65 -41.97
CA ILE A 112 -8.37 28.82 -41.14
C ILE A 112 -7.71 27.54 -40.56
N GLY A 113 -8.38 26.39 -40.41
CA GLY A 113 -7.76 25.25 -39.68
C GLY A 113 -7.30 24.04 -40.50
N ILE A 114 -8.00 23.71 -41.59
CA ILE A 114 -7.98 22.34 -42.17
C ILE A 114 -6.99 22.21 -43.35
N VAL A 115 -6.57 23.32 -43.96
CA VAL A 115 -5.70 23.32 -45.15
C VAL A 115 -4.29 22.79 -44.86
N GLY A 116 -3.76 23.02 -43.65
CA GLY A 116 -2.41 22.56 -43.29
C GLY A 116 -2.29 21.04 -43.11
N ILE A 117 -3.34 20.38 -42.62
CA ILE A 117 -3.31 18.95 -42.32
C ILE A 117 -3.52 18.12 -43.60
N ILE A 118 -4.38 18.58 -44.52
CA ILE A 118 -4.59 17.93 -45.81
C ILE A 118 -3.34 18.07 -46.70
N ALA A 119 -2.64 19.20 -46.66
CA ALA A 119 -1.40 19.39 -47.42
C ALA A 119 -0.29 18.40 -46.99
N LEU A 120 -0.20 18.08 -45.70
CA LEU A 120 0.78 17.12 -45.17
C LEU A 120 0.46 15.67 -45.60
N ILE A 121 -0.83 15.30 -45.59
CA ILE A 121 -1.29 13.96 -45.98
C ILE A 121 -1.17 13.75 -47.50
N VAL A 122 -1.44 14.78 -48.31
CA VAL A 122 -1.27 14.73 -49.77
C VAL A 122 0.21 14.67 -50.17
N MET A 123 1.11 15.34 -49.43
CA MET A 123 2.56 15.27 -49.69
C MET A 123 3.13 13.87 -49.41
N LEU A 124 2.61 13.16 -48.40
CA LEU A 124 3.03 11.80 -48.06
C LEU A 124 2.52 10.74 -49.05
N ALA A 125 1.37 11.00 -49.70
CA ALA A 125 0.75 10.09 -50.67
C ALA A 125 1.35 10.19 -52.10
N LEU A 126 2.19 11.19 -52.37
CA LEU A 126 2.80 11.42 -53.70
C LEU A 126 4.13 10.67 -53.95
N VAL A 127 4.61 9.85 -52.99
CA VAL A 127 5.94 9.20 -53.06
C VAL A 127 5.88 7.71 -53.48
N LEU A 128 4.71 7.10 -53.69
CA LEU A 128 4.62 5.70 -54.14
C LEU A 128 3.82 5.55 -55.45
N PRO A 129 4.38 4.88 -56.49
CA PRO A 129 3.76 4.78 -57.81
C PRO A 129 2.62 3.73 -57.86
N PRO A 130 1.72 3.82 -58.86
CA PRO A 130 0.54 2.96 -59.01
C PRO A 130 0.88 1.65 -59.75
N VAL A 131 -0.12 0.72 -59.82
CA VAL A 131 -0.18 -0.60 -60.53
C VAL A 131 0.02 -1.78 -59.54
N LEU A 132 -0.88 -2.75 -59.27
CA LEU A 132 -2.13 -3.28 -59.84
C LEU A 132 -2.87 -4.05 -58.71
N ASN A 133 -4.15 -3.79 -58.46
CA ASN A 133 -5.05 -4.78 -57.85
C ASN A 133 -6.24 -4.97 -58.81
N PRO A 134 -6.72 -6.20 -59.04
CA PRO A 134 -7.74 -6.44 -60.05
C PRO A 134 -9.05 -5.72 -59.66
N PRO A 135 -9.90 -5.37 -60.63
CA PRO A 135 -11.19 -4.77 -60.32
C PRO A 135 -11.99 -5.69 -59.39
N PRO A 136 -12.80 -5.14 -58.46
CA PRO A 136 -13.72 -5.93 -57.67
C PRO A 136 -14.57 -6.77 -58.63
N GLN A 137 -14.73 -8.06 -58.30
CA GLN A 137 -15.64 -8.93 -59.04
C GLN A 137 -16.97 -8.18 -59.20
N ALA A 138 -17.41 -8.02 -60.44
CA ALA A 138 -18.71 -7.45 -60.72
C ALA A 138 -19.75 -8.34 -60.01
N LEU A 139 -20.34 -7.85 -58.91
CA LEU A 139 -21.52 -8.43 -58.31
C LEU A 139 -22.51 -8.68 -59.44
N SER A 140 -22.86 -9.95 -59.63
CA SER A 140 -23.81 -10.33 -60.66
C SER A 140 -25.12 -9.56 -60.42
N SER A 141 -25.74 -9.05 -61.50
CA SER A 141 -26.87 -8.14 -61.35
C SER A 141 -27.98 -8.82 -60.54
N GLY A 142 -28.18 -8.37 -59.31
CA GLY A 142 -29.23 -8.85 -58.42
C GLY A 142 -28.79 -9.28 -57.04
N GLU A 143 -27.51 -9.40 -56.69
CA GLU A 143 -27.09 -9.75 -55.32
C GLU A 143 -27.34 -8.60 -54.33
N ILE A 144 -28.09 -8.87 -53.25
CA ILE A 144 -28.35 -7.90 -52.17
C ILE A 144 -27.16 -8.02 -51.19
N PRO A 145 -26.34 -6.99 -51.00
CA PRO A 145 -25.19 -7.11 -50.11
C PRO A 145 -25.65 -7.05 -48.65
N VAL A 146 -25.44 -8.14 -47.92
CA VAL A 146 -25.54 -8.20 -46.45
C VAL A 146 -24.27 -8.85 -45.92
N ILE A 147 -23.63 -8.21 -44.95
CA ILE A 147 -22.37 -8.66 -44.37
C ILE A 147 -22.65 -9.08 -42.94
N ILE A 148 -22.18 -10.26 -42.55
CA ILE A 148 -22.26 -10.76 -41.17
C ILE A 148 -20.85 -10.85 -40.65
N ASP A 149 -20.52 -10.13 -39.59
CA ASP A 149 -19.23 -10.19 -38.91
C ASP A 149 -19.42 -10.56 -37.45
N ILE A 150 -18.43 -11.25 -36.90
CA ILE A 150 -18.38 -11.61 -35.48
C ILE A 150 -17.23 -10.84 -34.85
N THR A 151 -17.51 -10.24 -33.70
CA THR A 151 -16.52 -9.68 -32.79
C THR A 151 -16.51 -10.51 -31.51
N GLU A 152 -15.63 -10.20 -30.56
CA GLU A 152 -15.53 -10.92 -29.28
C GLU A 152 -16.87 -10.97 -28.51
N ASP A 153 -17.70 -9.92 -28.58
CA ASP A 153 -18.94 -9.82 -27.79
C ASP A 153 -20.25 -9.80 -28.61
N LEU A 154 -20.16 -9.60 -29.93
CA LEU A 154 -21.32 -9.30 -30.79
C LEU A 154 -21.22 -10.02 -32.14
N VAL A 155 -22.37 -10.46 -32.65
CA VAL A 155 -22.58 -10.68 -34.08
C VAL A 155 -23.22 -9.44 -34.68
N ILE A 156 -22.57 -8.88 -35.70
CA ILE A 156 -22.99 -7.68 -36.41
C ILE A 156 -23.46 -8.07 -37.79
N ILE A 157 -24.71 -7.75 -38.12
CA ILE A 157 -25.29 -7.93 -39.45
C ILE A 157 -25.51 -6.55 -40.06
N ASN A 158 -24.79 -6.26 -41.14
CA ASN A 158 -24.77 -4.95 -41.80
C ASN A 158 -25.42 -5.05 -43.19
N ASN A 159 -26.31 -4.10 -43.47
CA ASN A 159 -26.86 -3.82 -44.80
C ASN A 159 -26.22 -2.51 -45.30
N PRO A 160 -25.10 -2.59 -46.06
CA PRO A 160 -24.40 -1.41 -46.58
C PRO A 160 -25.13 -0.70 -47.72
N GLY A 161 -26.18 -1.30 -48.30
CA GLY A 161 -26.84 -0.82 -49.51
C GLY A 161 -26.22 -1.39 -50.79
N GLY A 162 -27.03 -1.51 -51.84
CA GLY A 162 -26.60 -2.04 -53.13
C GLY A 162 -27.77 -2.33 -54.08
N PRO A 163 -27.49 -2.78 -55.31
CA PRO A 163 -28.51 -3.02 -56.33
C PRO A 163 -29.48 -4.16 -55.93
N GLY A 164 -30.78 -3.95 -56.11
CA GLY A 164 -31.83 -4.93 -55.80
C GLY A 164 -32.41 -4.82 -54.38
N LEU A 165 -31.83 -3.99 -53.52
CA LEU A 165 -32.33 -3.70 -52.17
C LEU A 165 -33.61 -2.84 -52.20
N GLU A 166 -33.78 -2.00 -53.23
CA GLU A 166 -34.93 -1.12 -53.39
C GLU A 166 -36.28 -1.85 -53.50
N LYS A 167 -36.24 -3.16 -53.74
CA LYS A 167 -37.43 -4.03 -53.84
C LYS A 167 -37.66 -4.86 -52.57
N VAL A 168 -36.73 -4.84 -51.62
CA VAL A 168 -36.79 -5.62 -50.38
C VAL A 168 -37.74 -4.91 -49.41
N GLN A 169 -38.78 -5.61 -49.00
CA GLN A 169 -39.75 -5.12 -48.03
C GLN A 169 -39.24 -5.29 -46.59
N LYS A 170 -38.63 -6.43 -46.28
CA LYS A 170 -38.01 -6.71 -44.97
C LYS A 170 -36.97 -7.83 -45.08
N PHE A 171 -36.07 -7.88 -44.12
CA PHE A 171 -35.20 -9.03 -43.91
C PHE A 171 -35.76 -9.92 -42.80
N GLU A 172 -35.80 -11.21 -43.05
CA GLU A 172 -36.01 -12.24 -42.03
C GLU A 172 -34.69 -12.94 -41.75
N ILE A 173 -34.37 -13.06 -40.46
CA ILE A 173 -33.12 -13.63 -39.99
C ILE A 173 -33.47 -14.81 -39.09
N THR A 174 -32.84 -15.95 -39.35
CA THR A 174 -32.92 -17.12 -38.48
C THR A 174 -31.54 -17.55 -38.01
N VAL A 175 -31.49 -18.11 -36.80
CA VAL A 175 -30.28 -18.67 -36.18
C VAL A 175 -30.53 -20.14 -35.90
N ASN A 176 -29.74 -21.03 -36.52
CA ASN A 176 -29.94 -22.48 -36.44
C ASN A 176 -31.41 -22.90 -36.70
N ASN A 177 -32.02 -22.29 -37.72
CA ASN A 177 -33.43 -22.46 -38.12
C ASN A 177 -34.49 -21.97 -37.11
N GLN A 178 -34.13 -21.23 -36.07
CA GLN A 178 -35.06 -20.57 -35.16
C GLN A 178 -35.20 -19.08 -35.50
N SER A 179 -36.41 -18.51 -35.29
CA SER A 179 -36.64 -17.07 -35.48
C SER A 179 -35.85 -16.25 -34.46
N MET A 180 -35.34 -15.09 -34.86
CA MET A 180 -34.67 -14.15 -33.95
C MET A 180 -35.53 -13.69 -32.77
N ASP A 181 -36.86 -13.79 -32.87
CA ASP A 181 -37.79 -13.48 -31.78
C ASP A 181 -37.71 -14.48 -30.61
N SER A 182 -37.11 -15.67 -30.82
CA SER A 182 -36.90 -16.64 -29.73
C SER A 182 -35.72 -16.25 -28.81
N LEU A 183 -34.90 -15.28 -29.20
CA LEU A 183 -33.71 -14.81 -28.45
C LEU A 183 -34.03 -13.76 -27.38
N GLY A 184 -35.30 -13.58 -27.03
CA GLY A 184 -35.76 -12.70 -25.96
C GLY A 184 -36.83 -11.68 -26.37
N PRO A 185 -37.30 -10.84 -25.44
CA PRO A 185 -38.47 -9.99 -25.63
C PRO A 185 -38.22 -8.74 -26.51
N VAL A 186 -36.97 -8.45 -26.86
CA VAL A 186 -36.60 -7.27 -27.65
C VAL A 186 -36.60 -7.66 -29.13
N PRO A 187 -37.42 -7.03 -30.00
CA PRO A 187 -37.44 -7.35 -31.42
C PRO A 187 -36.12 -6.97 -32.09
N ARG A 188 -35.51 -7.93 -32.79
CA ARG A 188 -34.20 -7.80 -33.45
C ARG A 188 -34.37 -7.73 -34.96
N ILE A 189 -34.55 -6.52 -35.49
CA ILE A 189 -34.90 -6.30 -36.90
C ILE A 189 -33.73 -5.62 -37.62
N LEU A 190 -33.27 -6.20 -38.74
CA LEU A 190 -32.38 -5.53 -39.68
C LEU A 190 -33.23 -4.69 -40.64
N ASN A 191 -33.01 -3.38 -40.65
CA ASN A 191 -33.80 -2.46 -41.46
C ASN A 191 -33.43 -2.59 -42.96
N PRO A 192 -34.40 -2.73 -43.89
CA PRO A 192 -34.12 -2.76 -45.33
C PRO A 192 -33.54 -1.44 -45.88
N TYR A 193 -33.72 -0.31 -45.21
CA TYR A 193 -33.17 0.99 -45.62
C TYR A 193 -31.69 1.10 -45.25
N PRO A 194 -30.77 1.21 -46.23
CA PRO A 194 -29.33 1.27 -45.96
C PRO A 194 -28.83 2.70 -45.65
N PRO A 195 -27.69 2.84 -44.97
CA PRO A 195 -26.99 1.78 -44.26
C PRO A 195 -27.71 1.41 -42.96
N SER A 196 -27.83 0.11 -42.66
CA SER A 196 -28.42 -0.35 -41.40
C SER A 196 -27.59 -1.45 -40.77
N THR A 197 -27.62 -1.53 -39.45
CA THR A 197 -26.82 -2.50 -38.70
C THR A 197 -27.63 -3.08 -37.55
N LEU A 198 -27.66 -4.41 -37.47
CA LEU A 198 -28.20 -5.16 -36.35
C LEU A 198 -27.04 -5.75 -35.56
N ALA A 199 -26.99 -5.50 -34.25
CA ALA A 199 -26.00 -6.07 -33.35
C ALA A 199 -26.67 -7.03 -32.37
N ILE A 200 -26.07 -8.20 -32.18
CA ILE A 200 -26.62 -9.29 -31.38
C ILE A 200 -25.55 -9.73 -30.37
N PRO A 201 -25.76 -9.57 -29.06
CA PRO A 201 -24.91 -10.13 -28.02
C PRO A 201 -24.70 -11.62 -28.20
N ILE A 202 -23.44 -12.07 -28.08
CA ILE A 202 -23.09 -13.49 -28.18
C ILE A 202 -23.76 -14.31 -27.07
N ASP A 203 -23.93 -13.74 -25.88
CA ASP A 203 -24.61 -14.39 -24.75
C ASP A 203 -26.04 -14.86 -25.09
N ASP A 204 -26.74 -14.07 -25.91
CA ASP A 204 -28.10 -14.39 -26.34
C ASP A 204 -28.15 -15.55 -27.34
N LEU A 205 -27.00 -15.91 -27.93
CA LEU A 205 -26.90 -16.93 -28.98
C LEU A 205 -26.57 -18.33 -28.42
N TYR A 206 -26.00 -18.45 -27.22
CA TYR A 206 -25.70 -19.75 -26.62
C TYR A 206 -26.93 -20.68 -26.49
N PRO A 207 -28.11 -20.20 -26.04
CA PRO A 207 -29.29 -21.07 -25.89
C PRO A 207 -29.79 -21.69 -27.21
N VAL A 208 -29.45 -21.08 -28.35
CA VAL A 208 -29.84 -21.54 -29.69
C VAL A 208 -28.66 -22.12 -30.49
N SER A 209 -27.49 -22.24 -29.86
CA SER A 209 -26.28 -22.79 -30.49
C SER A 209 -26.25 -24.32 -30.41
N ASP A 210 -25.69 -24.95 -31.43
CA ASP A 210 -25.42 -26.40 -31.44
C ASP A 210 -23.91 -26.60 -31.28
N ASN A 211 -23.46 -27.09 -30.13
CA ASN A 211 -22.03 -27.23 -29.79
C ASN A 211 -21.23 -25.93 -30.01
N ASN A 212 -21.74 -24.80 -29.53
CA ASN A 212 -21.19 -23.45 -29.73
C ASN A 212 -21.13 -23.03 -31.20
N ILE A 213 -21.84 -23.69 -32.12
CA ILE A 213 -21.94 -23.28 -33.52
C ILE A 213 -23.31 -22.66 -33.76
N VAL A 214 -23.31 -21.49 -34.39
CA VAL A 214 -24.53 -20.79 -34.83
C VAL A 214 -24.47 -20.51 -36.32
N THR A 215 -25.54 -20.83 -37.03
CA THR A 215 -25.69 -20.56 -38.45
C THR A 215 -26.76 -19.50 -38.64
N PHE A 216 -26.33 -18.32 -39.08
CA PHE A 216 -27.22 -17.23 -39.45
C PHE A 216 -27.66 -17.41 -40.90
N ARG A 217 -28.96 -17.35 -41.15
CA ARG A 217 -29.54 -17.27 -42.49
C ARG A 217 -30.34 -15.98 -42.61
N VAL A 218 -29.98 -15.12 -43.56
CA VAL A 218 -30.70 -13.88 -43.86
C VAL A 218 -31.45 -14.05 -45.17
N THR A 219 -32.76 -13.86 -45.12
CA THR A 219 -33.67 -13.97 -46.27
C THR A 219 -34.31 -12.60 -46.52
N ALA A 220 -34.21 -12.11 -47.76
CA ALA A 220 -34.93 -10.92 -48.19
C ALA A 220 -36.32 -11.31 -48.68
N LEU A 221 -37.34 -10.62 -48.19
CA LEU A 221 -38.71 -10.73 -48.67
C LEU A 221 -39.04 -9.53 -49.54
N PHE A 222 -39.58 -9.77 -50.73
CA PHE A 222 -39.93 -8.77 -51.71
C PHE A 222 -41.43 -8.46 -51.68
N GLN A 223 -41.83 -7.33 -52.28
CA GLN A 223 -43.23 -6.90 -52.30
C GLN A 223 -44.19 -7.85 -53.05
N ASP A 224 -43.66 -8.71 -53.93
CA ASP A 224 -44.43 -9.73 -54.65
C ASP A 224 -44.56 -11.05 -53.87
N GLU A 225 -44.30 -10.99 -52.55
CA GLU A 225 -44.28 -12.13 -51.62
C GLU A 225 -43.22 -13.20 -51.95
N SER A 226 -42.36 -12.96 -52.94
CA SER A 226 -41.21 -13.82 -53.18
C SER A 226 -40.16 -13.61 -52.09
N SER A 227 -39.42 -14.67 -51.77
CA SER A 227 -38.33 -14.65 -50.80
C SER A 227 -37.04 -15.13 -51.45
N ARG A 228 -35.92 -14.51 -51.11
CA ARG A 228 -34.60 -14.99 -51.56
C ARG A 228 -33.60 -14.98 -50.41
N GLU A 229 -32.89 -16.10 -50.26
CA GLU A 229 -31.75 -16.17 -49.35
C GLU A 229 -30.65 -15.23 -49.83
N VAL A 230 -30.19 -14.37 -48.94
CA VAL A 230 -29.20 -13.32 -49.22
C VAL A 230 -27.82 -13.79 -48.80
N ILE A 231 -27.72 -14.32 -47.59
CA ILE A 231 -26.47 -14.87 -47.06
C ILE A 231 -26.78 -15.91 -45.99
N THR A 232 -26.00 -17.00 -45.99
CA THR A 232 -25.90 -17.93 -44.88
C THR A 232 -24.46 -17.93 -44.39
N LYS A 233 -24.26 -17.69 -43.09
CA LYS A 233 -22.93 -17.69 -42.47
C LYS A 233 -22.96 -18.50 -41.17
N THR A 234 -22.06 -19.48 -41.08
CA THR A 234 -21.84 -20.25 -39.87
C THR A 234 -20.68 -19.66 -39.07
N LEU A 235 -20.89 -19.48 -37.78
CA LEU A 235 -19.95 -18.89 -36.83
C LEU A 235 -19.79 -19.83 -35.63
N THR A 236 -18.59 -19.92 -35.10
CA THR A 236 -18.31 -20.63 -33.85
C THR A 236 -18.26 -19.60 -32.73
N LEU A 237 -19.17 -19.69 -31.77
CA LEU A 237 -19.19 -18.92 -30.54
C LEU A 237 -18.00 -19.32 -29.65
N PRO A 238 -17.44 -18.39 -28.86
CA PRO A 238 -16.39 -18.71 -27.90
C PRO A 238 -16.88 -19.73 -26.86
N VAL A 239 -16.02 -20.65 -26.43
CA VAL A 239 -16.37 -21.65 -25.42
C VAL A 239 -16.47 -20.97 -24.05
N ILE A 240 -17.60 -21.14 -23.36
CA ILE A 240 -17.73 -20.72 -21.96
C ILE A 240 -16.93 -21.73 -21.13
N GLU A 241 -15.78 -21.33 -20.58
CA GLU A 241 -15.09 -22.15 -19.57
C GLU A 241 -15.93 -22.18 -18.30
N GLU A 242 -16.37 -23.37 -17.88
CA GLU A 242 -17.13 -23.56 -16.64
C GLU A 242 -16.35 -23.01 -15.44
N GLU A 243 -17.05 -22.35 -14.52
CA GLU A 243 -16.48 -21.83 -13.27
C GLU A 243 -15.78 -22.95 -12.47
N PRO A 244 -14.62 -22.70 -11.84
CA PRO A 244 -14.04 -23.70 -10.96
C PRO A 244 -14.90 -23.90 -9.70
N VAL A 245 -15.39 -25.13 -9.54
CA VAL A 245 -15.97 -25.66 -8.29
C VAL A 245 -14.87 -25.79 -7.23
N ILE A 246 -15.11 -25.24 -6.06
CA ILE A 246 -14.25 -25.39 -4.88
C ILE A 246 -14.69 -26.67 -4.13
N GLU A 247 -13.84 -27.68 -3.98
CA GLU A 247 -14.03 -28.72 -2.96
C GLU A 247 -13.34 -28.30 -1.64
N GLU A 248 -14.10 -28.23 -0.54
CA GLU A 248 -13.61 -27.84 0.79
C GLU A 248 -13.07 -29.05 1.59
N PRO A 249 -11.85 -29.00 2.18
CA PRO A 249 -11.50 -29.87 3.30
C PRO A 249 -12.23 -29.43 4.59
N VAL A 250 -12.92 -30.35 5.26
CA VAL A 250 -13.65 -30.09 6.51
C VAL A 250 -12.70 -30.03 7.70
N PHE A 251 -12.40 -28.82 8.17
CA PHE A 251 -11.75 -28.54 9.45
C PHE A 251 -12.72 -28.69 10.62
N ILE A 252 -12.35 -29.43 11.68
CA ILE A 252 -13.01 -29.32 12.99
C ILE A 252 -12.18 -28.37 13.85
N PRO A 253 -12.59 -27.10 14.01
CA PRO A 253 -11.84 -26.14 14.82
C PRO A 253 -11.84 -26.56 16.30
N HIS A 254 -10.65 -26.62 16.92
CA HIS A 254 -10.51 -26.65 18.38
C HIS A 254 -10.69 -25.22 18.90
N ASP A 255 -11.61 -25.04 19.85
CA ASP A 255 -11.87 -23.72 20.43
C ASP A 255 -10.70 -23.35 21.35
N PRO A 256 -9.88 -22.34 21.00
CA PRO A 256 -8.64 -22.03 21.71
C PRO A 256 -8.94 -21.41 23.09
N LEU A 257 -8.34 -21.96 24.15
CA LEU A 257 -8.48 -21.40 25.50
C LEU A 257 -7.72 -20.08 25.66
N PHE A 258 -6.58 -19.96 24.97
CA PHE A 258 -5.76 -18.76 24.97
C PHE A 258 -5.87 -18.03 23.63
N LYS A 259 -5.82 -16.70 23.70
CA LYS A 259 -5.98 -15.84 22.53
C LYS A 259 -4.66 -15.17 22.19
N PRO A 260 -4.48 -14.72 20.93
CA PRO A 260 -3.36 -13.86 20.59
C PRO A 260 -3.30 -12.66 21.54
N GLY A 261 -2.15 -12.49 22.20
CA GLY A 261 -1.92 -11.50 23.24
C GLY A 261 -1.97 -11.97 24.67
N ASP A 262 -2.35 -13.21 24.90
CA ASP A 262 -2.25 -13.79 26.22
C ASP A 262 -0.79 -14.04 26.57
N VAL A 263 -0.41 -13.54 27.76
CA VAL A 263 0.91 -13.82 28.34
C VAL A 263 0.78 -14.95 29.34
N LEU A 264 1.55 -15.98 29.06
CA LEU A 264 1.62 -17.20 29.80
C LEU A 264 2.89 -17.21 30.63
N LEU A 265 2.76 -17.55 31.91
CA LEU A 265 3.91 -17.79 32.78
C LEU A 265 4.11 -19.30 32.89
N ARG A 266 5.34 -19.74 32.60
CA ARG A 266 5.73 -21.12 32.82
C ARG A 266 5.92 -21.38 34.32
N LYS A 267 5.16 -22.34 34.86
CA LYS A 267 5.14 -22.64 36.30
C LYS A 267 6.48 -23.13 36.87
N GLU A 268 7.30 -23.77 36.04
CA GLU A 268 8.53 -24.45 36.51
C GLU A 268 9.74 -23.52 36.64
N ASN A 269 9.87 -22.54 35.76
CA ASN A 269 11.08 -21.72 35.62
C ASN A 269 10.81 -20.21 35.50
N GLY A 270 9.55 -19.78 35.53
CA GLY A 270 9.19 -18.35 35.54
C GLY A 270 9.38 -17.63 34.20
N THR A 271 9.56 -18.34 33.09
CA THR A 271 9.67 -17.72 31.76
C THR A 271 8.32 -17.19 31.29
N TYR A 272 8.31 -15.97 30.75
CA TYR A 272 7.14 -15.36 30.13
C TYR A 272 7.08 -15.71 28.65
N LEU A 273 5.92 -16.20 28.20
CA LEU A 273 5.63 -16.54 26.82
C LEU A 273 4.43 -15.75 26.35
N LEU A 274 4.46 -15.36 25.08
CA LEU A 274 3.35 -14.72 24.38
C LEU A 274 2.71 -15.74 23.43
N ILE A 275 1.39 -15.86 23.46
CA ILE A 275 0.64 -16.41 22.32
C ILE A 275 0.54 -15.30 21.27
N SER A 276 1.30 -15.37 20.19
CA SER A 276 1.33 -14.30 19.18
C SER A 276 0.30 -14.51 18.08
N GLU A 277 -0.07 -15.75 17.78
CA GLU A 277 -1.02 -16.07 16.71
C GLU A 277 -1.71 -17.40 16.96
N LEU A 278 -2.94 -17.54 16.44
CA LEU A 278 -3.61 -18.82 16.27
C LEU A 278 -3.35 -19.29 14.84
N LEU A 279 -2.62 -20.38 14.69
CA LEU A 279 -2.35 -20.96 13.39
C LEU A 279 -3.47 -21.93 13.01
N PRO A 280 -3.70 -22.17 11.70
CA PRO A 280 -4.48 -23.31 11.24
C PRO A 280 -3.98 -24.63 11.87
N ASP A 281 -4.82 -25.67 11.93
CA ASP A 281 -4.51 -26.99 12.51
C ASP A 281 -4.36 -27.03 14.05
N ASN A 282 -5.06 -26.15 14.78
CA ASN A 282 -5.09 -26.11 16.24
C ASN A 282 -3.69 -25.91 16.88
N GLN A 283 -2.93 -24.96 16.36
CA GLN A 283 -1.62 -24.59 16.90
C GLN A 283 -1.56 -23.13 17.35
N TYR A 284 -0.75 -22.87 18.38
CA TYR A 284 -0.35 -21.53 18.78
C TYR A 284 1.01 -21.20 18.17
N ARG A 285 1.16 -19.98 17.66
CA ARG A 285 2.47 -19.36 17.47
C ARG A 285 2.86 -18.68 18.79
N ILE A 286 4.08 -18.95 19.25
CA ILE A 286 4.55 -18.47 20.54
C ILE A 286 5.92 -17.84 20.49
N GLU A 287 6.13 -16.88 21.38
CA GLU A 287 7.36 -16.10 21.48
C GLU A 287 7.80 -15.93 22.94
N GLU A 288 9.10 -15.95 23.21
CA GLU A 288 9.64 -15.66 24.54
C GLU A 288 9.69 -14.16 24.79
N LEU A 289 9.27 -13.74 25.99
CA LEU A 289 9.20 -12.35 26.40
C LEU A 289 10.22 -12.02 27.50
N ILE A 290 10.79 -10.82 27.39
CA ILE A 290 11.56 -10.15 28.42
C ILE A 290 10.71 -9.02 28.98
N ARG A 291 10.44 -9.03 30.27
CA ARG A 291 9.72 -7.93 30.90
C ARG A 291 10.65 -6.75 31.18
N ARG A 292 10.24 -5.54 30.83
CA ARG A 292 10.93 -4.26 30.99
C ARG A 292 10.32 -3.41 32.08
N ASN A 293 11.20 -2.66 32.70
CA ASN A 293 10.91 -2.02 33.96
C ASN A 293 9.68 -1.09 34.00
N ASP A 294 9.34 -0.51 32.87
CA ASP A 294 8.13 0.29 32.66
C ASP A 294 6.80 -0.53 32.70
N GLY A 295 6.85 -1.83 33.02
CA GLY A 295 5.69 -2.73 33.00
C GLY A 295 5.37 -3.27 31.60
N TYR A 296 6.28 -3.06 30.64
CA TYR A 296 6.12 -3.56 29.28
C TYR A 296 6.85 -4.89 29.11
N PHE A 297 6.46 -5.68 28.12
CA PHE A 297 7.11 -6.90 27.70
C PHE A 297 7.74 -6.69 26.33
N VAL A 298 8.91 -7.26 26.10
CA VAL A 298 9.65 -7.18 24.85
C VAL A 298 9.87 -8.58 24.32
N VAL A 299 9.51 -8.78 23.06
CA VAL A 299 9.77 -10.05 22.37
C VAL A 299 11.26 -10.24 22.15
N GLN A 300 11.76 -11.40 22.57
CA GLN A 300 13.13 -11.80 22.32
C GLN A 300 13.30 -12.25 20.86
N PRO A 301 14.18 -11.61 20.06
CA PRO A 301 14.34 -11.95 18.65
C PRO A 301 14.83 -13.39 18.44
N GLY A 302 14.25 -14.09 17.46
CA GLY A 302 14.76 -15.39 16.97
C GLY A 302 14.33 -16.64 17.75
N LEU A 303 13.42 -16.52 18.71
CA LEU A 303 12.93 -17.63 19.55
C LEU A 303 11.44 -17.95 19.34
N ALA A 304 10.87 -17.51 18.21
CA ALA A 304 9.49 -17.86 17.85
C ALA A 304 9.39 -19.34 17.47
N ARG A 305 8.38 -20.04 18.00
CA ARG A 305 8.10 -21.44 17.66
C ARG A 305 6.60 -21.70 17.56
N ASN A 306 6.23 -22.76 16.86
CA ASN A 306 4.84 -23.22 16.78
C ASN A 306 4.64 -24.37 17.78
N GLY A 307 3.48 -24.44 18.43
CA GLY A 307 3.17 -25.46 19.42
C GLY A 307 1.70 -25.86 19.40
N SER A 308 1.39 -27.08 19.82
CA SER A 308 0.02 -27.60 19.89
C SER A 308 -0.83 -26.84 20.91
N MET A 309 -2.06 -26.45 20.56
CA MET A 309 -2.95 -25.76 21.51
C MET A 309 -3.17 -26.57 22.79
N GLN A 310 -3.41 -27.88 22.66
CA GLN A 310 -3.71 -28.78 23.78
C GLN A 310 -2.55 -28.90 24.79
N GLU A 311 -1.31 -28.93 24.31
CA GLU A 311 -0.13 -29.07 25.20
C GLU A 311 0.12 -27.79 26.02
N TYR A 312 -0.09 -26.63 25.41
CA TYR A 312 0.11 -25.33 26.06
C TYR A 312 -0.94 -25.07 27.13
N GLU A 313 -2.18 -25.46 26.89
CA GLU A 313 -3.29 -25.28 27.82
C GLU A 313 -3.12 -26.06 29.13
N LEU A 314 -2.40 -27.19 29.14
CA LEU A 314 -2.13 -27.96 30.35
C LEU A 314 -0.95 -27.43 31.19
N LEU A 315 0.06 -26.84 30.55
CA LEU A 315 1.36 -26.57 31.17
C LEU A 315 1.51 -25.14 31.71
N TYR A 316 0.67 -24.20 31.24
CA TYR A 316 0.88 -22.78 31.46
C TYR A 316 -0.31 -22.09 32.10
N GLN A 317 -0.04 -21.01 32.86
CA GLN A 317 -1.08 -20.18 33.45
C GLN A 317 -1.05 -18.80 32.82
N LYS A 318 -2.23 -18.29 32.44
CA LYS A 318 -2.40 -16.90 31.99
C LYS A 318 -2.13 -15.96 33.16
N THR A 319 -1.23 -15.00 32.95
CA THR A 319 -0.76 -14.08 34.00
C THR A 319 -0.99 -12.61 33.68
N ALA A 320 -1.13 -12.27 32.40
CA ALA A 320 -1.46 -10.93 31.98
C ALA A 320 -2.14 -10.93 30.60
N GLU A 321 -2.90 -9.88 30.33
CA GLU A 321 -3.39 -9.57 28.98
C GLU A 321 -2.56 -8.43 28.42
N LEU A 322 -1.79 -8.68 27.37
CA LEU A 322 -1.15 -7.59 26.64
C LEU A 322 -2.24 -6.91 25.78
N PRO A 323 -2.36 -5.58 25.77
CA PRO A 323 -2.96 -4.87 24.67
C PRO A 323 -2.02 -5.05 23.49
N VAL A 324 -2.26 -6.14 22.77
CA VAL A 324 -1.70 -6.37 21.46
C VAL A 324 -2.41 -5.39 20.52
N PRO A 325 -1.68 -4.52 19.82
CA PRO A 325 -2.25 -3.77 18.72
C PRO A 325 -2.96 -4.75 17.79
N ALA A 326 -4.12 -4.40 17.25
CA ALA A 326 -4.95 -5.32 16.44
C ALA A 326 -4.25 -5.83 15.15
N ASP A 327 -2.99 -5.47 14.96
CA ASP A 327 -2.16 -5.70 13.80
C ASP A 327 -1.13 -6.79 14.18
N SER A 328 -1.23 -7.93 13.51
CA SER A 328 -0.75 -9.26 13.94
C SER A 328 0.78 -9.47 14.00
N VAL A 329 1.59 -8.43 14.09
CA VAL A 329 3.05 -8.53 13.92
C VAL A 329 3.77 -8.05 15.17
N PHE A 330 4.16 -9.01 16.00
CA PHE A 330 5.01 -8.74 17.15
C PHE A 330 6.43 -8.43 16.68
N LYS A 331 6.82 -7.16 16.83
CA LYS A 331 8.17 -6.69 16.50
C LYS A 331 9.13 -7.06 17.63
N PRO A 332 10.22 -7.81 17.36
CA PRO A 332 11.27 -8.07 18.34
C PRO A 332 11.84 -6.75 18.87
N ALA A 333 12.28 -6.74 20.13
CA ALA A 333 12.79 -5.55 20.81
C ALA A 333 11.76 -4.41 21.05
N THR A 334 10.49 -4.55 20.63
CA THR A 334 9.43 -3.55 20.87
C THR A 334 8.69 -3.85 22.18
N PRO A 335 8.53 -2.85 23.08
CA PRO A 335 7.82 -3.03 24.35
C PRO A 335 6.29 -3.00 24.19
N TYR A 336 5.57 -3.92 24.83
CA TYR A 336 4.10 -4.04 24.92
C TYR A 336 3.63 -3.94 26.36
N GLN A 337 2.65 -3.08 26.70
CA GLN A 337 2.16 -3.02 28.10
C GLN A 337 1.41 -4.29 28.46
N ALA A 338 1.30 -4.63 29.74
CA ALA A 338 0.25 -5.53 30.20
C ALA A 338 -0.89 -4.74 30.85
N ARG A 339 -2.13 -5.19 30.68
CA ARG A 339 -3.27 -4.80 31.50
C ARG A 339 -3.76 -6.04 32.26
N SER A 340 -3.87 -5.90 33.57
CA SER A 340 -4.50 -6.93 34.39
C SER A 340 -6.02 -6.73 34.37
N THR A 341 -6.77 -7.72 33.91
CA THR A 341 -8.24 -7.73 33.92
C THR A 341 -8.84 -8.51 35.10
N THR A 342 -8.00 -9.09 35.96
CA THR A 342 -8.42 -9.65 37.25
C THR A 342 -8.07 -8.69 38.38
N THR A 343 -9.09 -8.01 38.91
CA THR A 343 -8.96 -7.24 40.14
C THR A 343 -8.78 -8.20 41.33
N SER A 344 -7.58 -8.26 41.89
CA SER A 344 -7.26 -8.79 43.22
C SER A 344 -5.76 -8.57 43.45
N ALA A 345 -5.27 -7.69 44.33
CA ALA A 345 -5.82 -7.23 45.58
C ALA A 345 -5.38 -5.79 45.86
N ALA A 346 -6.20 -5.06 46.61
CA ALA A 346 -5.68 -3.95 47.40
C ALA A 346 -4.56 -4.50 48.31
N GLY A 347 -3.33 -4.06 48.08
CA GLY A 347 -2.14 -4.62 48.74
C GLY A 347 -0.98 -3.64 48.90
N LYS A 348 -1.30 -2.36 49.12
CA LYS A 348 -0.42 -1.20 49.37
C LYS A 348 0.05 -0.46 48.11
N ASN A 349 -0.03 0.87 48.17
CA ASN A 349 0.51 1.75 47.15
C ASN A 349 2.04 1.66 47.14
N PRO A 350 2.67 1.66 45.95
CA PRO A 350 4.12 1.72 45.83
C PRO A 350 4.66 3.00 46.51
N LEU A 351 5.70 2.89 47.34
CA LEU A 351 6.35 4.03 48.00
C LEU A 351 6.99 4.98 46.98
N TYR A 352 7.58 4.42 45.93
CA TYR A 352 8.21 5.12 44.83
C TYR A 352 7.36 5.11 43.56
N VAL A 353 7.52 6.16 42.77
CA VAL A 353 6.87 6.32 41.47
C VAL A 353 7.93 6.44 40.37
N PRO A 354 7.57 6.19 39.10
CA PRO A 354 8.50 6.35 37.99
C PRO A 354 9.11 7.76 37.96
N GLY A 355 10.43 7.80 37.78
CA GLY A 355 11.26 8.99 37.83
C GLY A 355 11.87 9.28 39.21
N ASP A 356 11.48 8.57 40.27
CA ASP A 356 12.09 8.73 41.58
C ASP A 356 13.54 8.21 41.56
N LEU A 357 14.44 9.04 42.05
CA LEU A 357 15.81 8.67 42.34
C LEU A 357 15.89 8.23 43.78
N ILE A 358 16.37 7.02 44.00
CA ILE A 358 16.40 6.39 45.31
C ILE A 358 17.83 5.96 45.66
N SER A 359 18.12 5.93 46.95
CA SER A 359 19.41 5.47 47.46
C SER A 359 19.25 4.75 48.79
N ARG A 360 20.31 4.07 49.21
CA ARG A 360 20.35 3.33 50.47
C ARG A 360 20.30 4.24 51.71
N SER A 361 20.65 5.52 51.58
CA SER A 361 20.68 6.46 52.70
C SER A 361 20.48 7.91 52.27
N SER A 362 19.77 8.67 53.10
CA SER A 362 19.57 10.11 52.91
C SER A 362 20.92 10.83 52.92
N GLY A 363 21.43 11.20 51.74
CA GLY A 363 22.70 11.91 51.56
C GLY A 363 23.77 11.17 50.75
N SER A 364 23.62 9.86 50.50
CA SER A 364 24.52 9.16 49.58
C SER A 364 24.14 9.42 48.12
N THR A 365 25.07 10.00 47.36
CA THR A 365 24.94 10.21 45.90
C THR A 365 25.85 9.29 45.08
N GLN A 366 26.47 8.30 45.72
CA GLN A 366 27.43 7.40 45.06
C GLN A 366 26.73 6.26 44.30
N GLU A 367 25.66 5.69 44.88
CA GLU A 367 24.86 4.62 44.27
C GLU A 367 23.38 5.03 44.28
N VAL A 368 22.99 5.78 43.27
CA VAL A 368 21.60 6.21 43.07
C VAL A 368 20.98 5.35 41.99
N ARG A 369 19.83 4.75 42.33
CA ARG A 369 18.98 4.04 41.38
C ARG A 369 17.87 4.96 40.92
N VAL A 370 17.43 4.80 39.68
CA VAL A 370 16.20 5.41 39.19
C VAL A 370 15.10 4.36 39.13
N VAL A 371 13.91 4.71 39.62
CA VAL A 371 12.69 3.92 39.43
C VAL A 371 12.14 4.24 38.03
N LEU A 372 12.12 3.23 37.17
CA LEU A 372 11.63 3.33 35.80
C LEU A 372 10.16 2.93 35.69
N GLY A 373 9.67 2.10 36.60
CA GLY A 373 8.30 1.62 36.61
C GLY A 373 7.96 0.84 37.87
N TYR A 374 6.67 0.60 38.06
CA TYR A 374 6.12 -0.28 39.07
C TYR A 374 4.99 -1.07 38.43
N ASP A 375 5.04 -2.39 38.57
CA ASP A 375 3.99 -3.23 38.06
C ASP A 375 3.15 -3.81 39.22
N PRO A 376 1.88 -3.40 39.35
CA PRO A 376 1.00 -3.87 40.42
C PRO A 376 0.58 -5.34 40.26
N ALA A 377 0.75 -5.96 39.08
CA ALA A 377 0.35 -7.35 38.86
C ALA A 377 1.32 -8.35 39.49
N THR A 378 2.62 -8.02 39.53
CA THR A 378 3.66 -8.87 40.16
C THR A 378 4.26 -8.28 41.43
N ASP A 379 3.82 -7.08 41.83
CA ASP A 379 4.33 -6.34 42.99
C ASP A 379 5.85 -6.07 42.90
N GLU A 380 6.32 -5.66 41.73
CA GLU A 380 7.74 -5.44 41.45
C GLU A 380 8.02 -4.02 40.95
N TYR A 381 9.13 -3.50 41.43
CA TYR A 381 9.78 -2.33 40.89
C TYR A 381 10.85 -2.68 39.90
N ALA A 382 11.18 -1.63 39.20
CA ALA A 382 11.88 -1.75 38.00
C ALA A 382 12.83 -0.57 37.97
N ILE A 383 14.10 -0.87 38.21
CA ILE A 383 15.14 0.08 38.52
C ILE A 383 16.35 -0.01 37.59
N ASP A 384 17.15 1.03 37.56
CA ASP A 384 18.48 0.98 36.95
C ASP A 384 19.42 1.97 37.65
N THR A 385 20.71 1.85 37.41
CA THR A 385 21.71 2.83 37.83
C THR A 385 21.58 4.10 37.01
N ILE A 386 21.57 5.25 37.70
CA ILE A 386 21.60 6.56 37.03
C ILE A 386 22.90 7.28 37.36
N SER A 387 23.48 7.92 36.34
CA SER A 387 24.69 8.73 36.42
C SER A 387 24.39 10.19 36.11
N ARG A 388 25.25 11.09 36.60
CA ARG A 388 25.17 12.52 36.31
C ARG A 388 25.90 12.87 35.03
N TYR A 389 25.31 13.79 34.25
CA TYR A 389 26.02 14.48 33.18
C TYR A 389 27.16 15.33 33.72
N TYR A 390 28.08 15.75 32.84
CA TYR A 390 29.18 16.66 33.20
C TYR A 390 28.70 18.02 33.72
N THR A 391 27.45 18.39 33.40
CA THR A 391 26.76 19.59 33.92
C THR A 391 26.34 19.45 35.38
N GLY A 392 26.41 18.25 35.95
CA GLY A 392 26.02 17.93 37.33
C GLY A 392 24.57 17.46 37.48
N GLU A 393 23.77 17.52 36.42
CA GLU A 393 22.38 17.03 36.40
C GLU A 393 22.36 15.49 36.35
N TRP A 394 21.46 14.85 37.10
CA TRP A 394 21.18 13.41 36.93
C TRP A 394 20.59 13.18 35.55
N GLY A 395 21.01 12.15 34.81
CA GLY A 395 20.42 12.04 33.49
C GLY A 395 20.91 11.01 32.52
N TYR A 396 21.78 10.06 32.84
CA TYR A 396 21.93 8.92 31.92
C TYR A 396 22.06 7.57 32.60
N ARG A 397 21.55 6.56 31.92
CA ARG A 397 21.67 5.14 32.24
C ARG A 397 22.76 4.51 31.37
N PRO A 398 23.42 3.43 31.81
CA PRO A 398 24.46 2.78 31.01
C PRO A 398 23.90 2.19 29.70
N ASP A 399 22.73 1.56 29.76
CA ASP A 399 22.06 0.95 28.62
C ASP A 399 20.52 0.91 28.82
N THR A 400 19.81 0.18 27.97
CA THR A 400 18.34 0.06 28.01
C THR A 400 17.84 -1.04 28.94
N THR A 401 18.73 -1.91 29.40
CA THR A 401 18.45 -3.04 30.29
C THR A 401 18.13 -2.54 31.68
N ALA A 402 17.31 -3.31 32.37
CA ALA A 402 16.55 -2.81 33.48
C ALA A 402 16.48 -3.93 34.53
N GLU A 403 16.85 -3.62 35.78
CA GLU A 403 16.87 -4.57 36.88
C GLU A 403 15.49 -4.58 37.56
N TRP A 404 14.95 -5.76 37.84
CA TRP A 404 13.67 -5.92 38.54
C TRP A 404 13.88 -6.39 39.96
N MET A 405 13.07 -5.85 40.87
CA MET A 405 13.15 -6.15 42.29
C MET A 405 11.77 -6.08 42.91
N SER A 406 11.44 -7.00 43.83
CA SER A 406 10.16 -6.96 44.54
C SER A 406 9.97 -5.63 45.27
N ARG A 407 8.72 -5.16 45.41
CA ARG A 407 8.41 -3.93 46.13
C ARG A 407 8.99 -3.93 47.54
N ALA A 408 8.83 -5.04 48.25
CA ALA A 408 9.31 -5.21 49.61
C ALA A 408 10.84 -5.07 49.69
N ASP A 409 11.58 -5.74 48.80
CA ASP A 409 13.03 -5.73 48.81
C ASP A 409 13.59 -4.36 48.42
N LEU A 410 12.98 -3.70 47.43
CA LEU A 410 13.41 -2.38 47.00
C LEU A 410 13.18 -1.33 48.10
N GLU A 411 11.96 -1.25 48.64
CA GLU A 411 11.60 -0.26 49.67
C GLU A 411 12.42 -0.45 50.94
N HIS A 412 12.82 -1.68 51.24
CA HIS A 412 13.74 -1.97 52.34
C HIS A 412 15.19 -1.58 52.02
N THR A 413 15.68 -1.90 50.82
CA THR A 413 17.08 -1.69 50.43
C THR A 413 17.40 -0.23 50.15
N TYR A 414 16.44 0.51 49.57
CA TYR A 414 16.61 1.88 49.09
C TYR A 414 15.57 2.82 49.71
N PRO A 415 15.57 3.00 51.05
CA PRO A 415 14.48 3.71 51.75
C PRO A 415 14.46 5.23 51.48
N ALA A 416 15.52 5.82 50.94
CA ALA A 416 15.65 7.26 50.79
C ALA A 416 15.37 7.72 49.35
N ARG A 417 14.43 8.68 49.19
CA ARG A 417 14.24 9.42 47.92
C ARG A 417 15.24 10.58 47.85
N VAL A 418 16.06 10.59 46.81
CA VAL A 418 17.10 11.60 46.54
C VAL A 418 16.53 12.79 45.77
N ASN A 419 15.84 12.53 44.66
CA ASN A 419 15.23 13.53 43.79
C ASN A 419 14.19 12.85 42.87
N ARG A 420 13.52 13.62 42.01
CA ARG A 420 12.68 13.08 40.93
C ARG A 420 13.03 13.73 39.60
N ILE A 421 13.10 12.93 38.54
CA ILE A 421 13.38 13.35 37.17
C ILE A 421 12.34 12.74 36.22
N ALA A 422 11.95 13.46 35.17
CA ALA A 422 11.09 12.87 34.14
C ALA A 422 11.87 11.79 33.37
N LEU A 423 11.25 10.63 33.11
CA LEU A 423 11.95 9.55 32.39
C LEU A 423 12.38 9.95 30.98
N SER A 424 11.62 10.83 30.32
CA SER A 424 12.00 11.43 29.02
C SER A 424 13.25 12.32 29.09
N GLN A 425 13.66 12.70 30.29
CA GLN A 425 14.88 13.47 30.55
C GLN A 425 16.10 12.59 30.88
N ILE A 426 15.94 11.26 30.87
CA ILE A 426 17.03 10.32 31.12
C ILE A 426 17.51 9.76 29.78
N GLY A 427 18.73 10.11 29.41
CA GLY A 427 19.39 9.55 28.23
C GLY A 427 19.95 8.14 28.45
N ILE A 428 20.30 7.48 27.35
CA ILE A 428 20.97 6.18 27.33
C ILE A 428 22.42 6.41 26.88
N GLY A 429 23.37 5.94 27.69
CA GLY A 429 24.80 6.14 27.47
C GLY A 429 25.29 7.53 27.88
N ALA A 430 26.58 7.63 28.18
CA ALA A 430 27.24 8.86 28.63
C ALA A 430 27.30 9.96 27.56
N ASP A 431 27.15 9.60 26.29
CA ASP A 431 27.14 10.54 25.16
C ASP A 431 25.71 11.02 24.80
N SER A 432 24.69 10.64 25.57
CA SER A 432 23.36 11.25 25.45
C SER A 432 23.41 12.74 25.85
N SER A 433 22.52 13.55 25.26
CA SER A 433 22.42 14.98 25.61
C SER A 433 21.35 15.20 26.70
N PRO A 434 21.56 16.11 27.67
CA PRO A 434 20.56 16.44 28.68
C PRO A 434 19.26 16.96 28.02
N PRO A 435 18.12 16.27 28.17
CA PRO A 435 16.90 16.66 27.45
C PRO A 435 16.28 17.95 28.01
N GLY A 436 15.83 18.83 27.11
CA GLY A 436 15.10 20.07 27.47
C GLY A 436 15.98 21.26 27.87
N THR A 437 17.30 21.15 27.76
CA THR A 437 18.20 22.31 27.89
C THR A 437 18.40 22.96 26.53
N GLU A 438 18.40 24.29 26.44
CA GLU A 438 18.69 24.98 25.18
C GLU A 438 20.13 24.67 24.72
N PRO A 439 20.38 24.52 23.40
CA PRO A 439 21.72 24.37 22.89
C PRO A 439 22.59 25.53 23.38
N LYS A 440 23.76 25.22 23.94
CA LYS A 440 24.68 26.25 24.44
C LYS A 440 25.16 27.20 23.34
N TYR A 441 25.16 26.72 22.10
CA TYR A 441 25.62 27.46 20.93
C TYR A 441 24.51 27.59 19.88
N ARG A 442 24.58 28.66 19.09
CA ARG A 442 23.65 28.93 17.99
C ARG A 442 24.39 29.04 16.66
N GLU A 443 23.64 29.01 15.56
CA GLU A 443 24.19 29.25 14.22
C GLU A 443 25.05 30.52 14.18
N GLY A 444 26.20 30.41 13.52
CA GLY A 444 27.21 31.45 13.43
C GLY A 444 28.19 31.48 14.60
N ASP A 445 27.96 30.74 15.69
CA ASP A 445 28.90 30.71 16.80
C ASP A 445 30.20 30.01 16.39
N ILE A 446 31.34 30.62 16.73
CA ILE A 446 32.66 30.02 16.64
C ILE A 446 33.04 29.53 18.03
N VAL A 447 33.34 28.23 18.14
CA VAL A 447 33.66 27.56 19.41
C VAL A 447 35.05 26.96 19.38
N ALA A 448 35.69 26.87 20.56
CA ALA A 448 37.06 26.43 20.71
C ALA A 448 37.22 25.48 21.91
N ARG A 449 38.21 24.57 21.81
CA ARG A 449 38.59 23.65 22.89
C ARG A 449 39.26 24.36 24.07
N ASP A 450 39.99 25.42 23.78
CA ASP A 450 40.69 26.26 24.77
C ASP A 450 40.66 27.75 24.36
N ARG A 451 41.23 28.62 25.20
CA ARG A 451 41.26 30.08 24.97
C ARG A 451 42.52 30.56 24.22
N GLY A 452 43.33 29.66 23.69
CA GLY A 452 44.55 29.96 22.95
C GLY A 452 44.27 30.63 21.61
N ALA A 453 45.24 31.43 21.14
CA ALA A 453 45.13 32.15 19.87
C ALA A 453 45.04 31.22 18.65
N ASP A 454 45.65 30.03 18.73
CA ASP A 454 45.72 29.02 17.67
C ASP A 454 44.76 27.83 17.91
N ALA A 455 43.83 27.96 18.86
CA ALA A 455 42.89 26.89 19.17
C ALA A 455 42.09 26.50 17.93
N ALA A 456 41.98 25.19 17.66
CA ALA A 456 41.15 24.67 16.58
C ALA A 456 39.69 25.14 16.80
N GLN A 457 39.18 25.90 15.83
CA GLN A 457 37.87 26.52 15.89
C GLN A 457 36.88 25.76 15.02
N LEU A 458 35.67 25.58 15.56
CA LEU A 458 34.53 25.08 14.81
C LEU A 458 33.49 26.19 14.67
N LEU A 459 32.94 26.34 13.47
CA LEU A 459 31.76 27.14 13.22
C LEU A 459 30.53 26.27 13.41
N ILE A 460 29.55 26.75 14.17
CA ILE A 460 28.22 26.17 14.25
C ILE A 460 27.41 26.65 13.05
N LEU A 461 27.03 25.71 12.20
CA LEU A 461 26.21 25.96 11.01
C LEU A 461 24.73 25.82 11.31
N SER A 462 24.37 24.91 12.21
CA SER A 462 22.97 24.65 12.55
C SER A 462 22.88 23.84 13.84
N TYR A 463 21.69 23.78 14.42
CA TYR A 463 21.36 22.83 15.47
C TYR A 463 20.07 22.11 15.10
N ASN A 464 20.10 20.77 15.11
CA ASN A 464 18.91 19.96 14.91
C ASN A 464 18.36 19.53 16.28
N PRO A 465 17.24 20.12 16.76
CA PRO A 465 16.68 19.76 18.06
C PRO A 465 16.09 18.33 18.09
N LYS A 466 15.83 17.73 16.92
CA LYS A 466 15.31 16.35 16.85
C LYS A 466 16.40 15.31 17.02
N THR A 467 17.58 15.53 16.44
CA THR A 467 18.72 14.59 16.56
C THR A 467 19.69 14.97 17.68
N GLY A 468 19.61 16.21 18.20
CA GLY A 468 20.51 16.71 19.23
C GLY A 468 21.92 16.99 18.69
N GLU A 469 22.05 17.22 17.38
CA GLU A 469 23.34 17.41 16.71
C GLU A 469 23.53 18.85 16.27
N TYR A 470 24.77 19.32 16.40
CA TYR A 470 25.22 20.53 15.73
C TYR A 470 25.75 20.17 14.34
N GLY A 471 25.31 20.92 13.33
CA GLY A 471 26.07 21.01 12.08
C GLY A 471 27.30 21.87 12.34
N THR A 472 28.50 21.33 12.11
CA THR A 472 29.75 22.04 12.35
C THR A 472 30.67 22.03 11.15
N ASP A 473 31.58 22.99 11.08
CA ASP A 473 32.65 22.98 10.09
C ASP A 473 33.91 23.61 10.67
N ILE A 474 35.07 23.20 10.17
CA ILE A 474 36.33 23.79 10.60
C ILE A 474 36.44 25.18 9.98
N ILE A 475 36.70 26.18 10.83
CA ILE A 475 36.76 27.58 10.42
C ILE A 475 38.14 28.18 10.69
N ARG A 476 38.63 28.98 9.73
CA ARG A 476 39.92 29.70 9.83
C ARG A 476 39.78 31.12 9.30
N ARG A 477 40.68 32.00 9.74
CA ARG A 477 40.79 33.35 9.17
C ARG A 477 41.41 33.32 7.79
N SER A 478 40.84 34.09 6.88
CA SER A 478 41.39 34.35 5.54
C SER A 478 42.28 35.59 5.54
N TYR A 479 43.19 35.69 4.57
CA TYR A 479 44.14 36.80 4.42
C TYR A 479 43.47 38.15 4.13
N ASP A 480 42.27 38.13 3.56
CA ASP A 480 41.43 39.32 3.33
C ASP A 480 40.70 39.80 4.60
N GLY A 481 40.99 39.19 5.76
CA GLY A 481 40.34 39.49 7.04
C GLY A 481 38.97 38.83 7.21
N GLY A 482 38.49 38.09 6.20
CA GLY A 482 37.27 37.30 6.25
C GLY A 482 37.44 35.94 6.93
N TRP A 483 36.38 35.12 6.87
CA TRP A 483 36.39 33.75 7.37
C TRP A 483 36.23 32.76 6.21
N VAL A 484 36.96 31.65 6.31
CA VAL A 484 36.85 30.53 5.38
C VAL A 484 36.61 29.24 6.15
N ARG A 485 35.73 28.38 5.63
CA ARG A 485 35.43 27.06 6.18
C ARG A 485 35.78 25.94 5.20
N ASP A 486 36.06 24.75 5.71
CA ASP A 486 36.54 23.60 4.92
C ASP A 486 35.44 22.95 4.06
N GLY A 487 34.17 23.26 4.28
CA GLY A 487 33.06 22.78 3.45
C GLY A 487 32.55 21.39 3.83
N GLN A 488 33.06 20.78 4.91
CA GLN A 488 32.78 19.38 5.24
C GLN A 488 31.41 19.17 5.89
N ASN A 489 30.88 20.18 6.58
CA ASN A 489 29.57 20.14 7.26
C ASN A 489 29.39 18.89 8.15
N THR A 490 30.30 18.68 9.10
CA THR A 490 30.32 17.51 9.96
C THR A 490 29.26 17.62 11.07
N PRO A 491 28.31 16.67 11.17
CA PRO A 491 27.39 16.60 12.30
C PRO A 491 28.13 16.11 13.55
N VAL A 492 27.89 16.75 14.70
CA VAL A 492 28.48 16.37 15.99
C VAL A 492 27.41 16.41 17.07
N LEU A 493 27.28 15.34 17.84
CA LEU A 493 26.39 15.28 19.00
C LEU A 493 26.68 16.43 19.98
N ARG A 494 25.62 17.07 20.45
CA ARG A 494 25.69 18.22 21.36
C ARG A 494 26.48 17.92 22.64
N SER A 495 26.19 16.80 23.29
CA SER A 495 26.90 16.30 24.47
C SER A 495 28.42 16.24 24.27
N THR A 496 28.85 15.74 23.10
CA THR A 496 30.26 15.64 22.73
C THR A 496 30.85 17.01 22.44
N LEU A 497 30.16 17.83 21.64
CA LEU A 497 30.66 19.14 21.22
C LEU A 497 30.81 20.08 22.41
N GLU A 498 29.79 20.22 23.25
CA GLU A 498 29.79 21.18 24.37
C GLU A 498 30.81 20.78 25.46
N ARG A 499 31.07 19.48 25.61
CA ARG A 499 32.12 18.95 26.49
C ARG A 499 33.52 19.23 25.93
N GLN A 500 33.74 19.00 24.64
CA GLN A 500 35.06 19.12 24.02
C GLN A 500 35.42 20.57 23.64
N TYR A 501 34.43 21.39 23.31
CA TYR A 501 34.57 22.80 22.91
C TYR A 501 33.78 23.69 23.85
N PRO A 502 34.24 23.91 25.10
CA PRO A 502 33.45 24.60 26.12
C PRO A 502 33.47 26.14 25.99
N TYR A 503 34.27 26.71 25.08
CA TYR A 503 34.44 28.15 24.93
C TYR A 503 33.82 28.69 23.64
N LYS A 504 32.97 29.71 23.76
CA LYS A 504 32.48 30.51 22.64
C LYS A 504 33.43 31.67 22.38
N ALA A 505 34.00 31.73 21.18
CA ALA A 505 34.91 32.79 20.77
C ALA A 505 34.16 34.03 20.25
N ARG A 506 33.18 33.85 19.35
CA ARG A 506 32.35 34.92 18.75
C ARG A 506 31.17 34.35 17.96
N ASN A 507 30.37 35.23 17.36
CA ASN A 507 29.30 34.88 16.40
C ASN A 507 29.56 35.60 15.07
N VAL A 508 29.30 34.93 13.94
CA VAL A 508 29.48 35.46 12.57
C VAL A 508 28.26 35.13 11.71
N ASP A 509 28.00 35.95 10.68
CA ASP A 509 26.98 35.64 9.67
C ASP A 509 27.51 34.54 8.74
N VAL A 510 26.87 33.38 8.78
CA VAL A 510 27.29 32.18 8.03
C VAL A 510 27.23 32.42 6.52
N SER A 511 26.33 33.28 6.04
CA SER A 511 26.19 33.59 4.61
C SER A 511 27.40 34.33 4.03
N LEU A 512 28.19 34.99 4.90
CA LEU A 512 29.39 35.72 4.54
C LEU A 512 30.67 34.87 4.67
N VAL A 513 30.57 33.63 5.16
CA VAL A 513 31.71 32.72 5.33
C VAL A 513 31.97 31.97 4.02
N LYS A 514 33.15 32.17 3.45
CA LYS A 514 33.55 31.53 2.20
C LYS A 514 33.82 30.04 2.41
N ILE A 515 33.45 29.21 1.44
CA ILE A 515 33.85 27.79 1.38
C ILE A 515 35.19 27.72 0.65
N ARG A 516 36.14 26.96 1.19
CA ARG A 516 37.48 26.77 0.62
C ARG A 516 37.47 26.00 -0.70
#